data_AF-G7W408-F1
#
_entry.id   AF-G7W408-F1
#
_cell.length_a   1.000
_cell.length_b   1.000
_cell.length_c   1.000
_cell.angle_alpha   90.00
_cell.angle_beta   90.00
_cell.angle_gamma   90.00
#
_symmetry.space_group_name_H-M   'P 1'
#
loop_
_entity.id
_entity.type
_entity.pdbx_description
1 polymer ?
#
loop_
_entity_poly.entity_id
_entity_poly.type
_entity_poly.pdbx_seq_one_letter_code
_entity_poly.pdbx_strand_id
1 'polypeptide(L)'
;MNTAVKASKGLKLTDILVTIVIAVVFGLVYKIWGPVYDLVKPLGLNAEQLVYGMWFMAGTFAYLITRKPGVAILAEVAAATVSAFLGSEWGMSTLYYGLLQGLGAELFFAAFLYRNANLWVTSLAAAGSAIASLMLDFSYGYIDQLSTWNYVLYVGFRMIGSIVIAGVFAFYLAKALEVTGVTRTLRPATEQDYKGLD
;
A
#
# COMPACT_ATOMS: atom_id res chain seq x y z
N MET A 1 9.02 19.13 39.38
CA MET A 1 9.12 19.47 37.94
C MET A 1 8.91 18.18 37.17
N ASN A 2 7.75 18.01 36.50
CA ASN A 2 7.48 16.85 35.66
C ASN A 2 8.32 16.94 34.39
N THR A 3 9.38 16.14 34.29
CA THR A 3 10.10 15.91 33.05
C THR A 3 9.22 15.06 32.14
N ALA A 4 8.40 15.72 31.33
CA ALA A 4 7.73 15.07 30.21
C ALA A 4 8.81 14.52 29.27
N VAL A 5 9.07 13.22 29.35
CA VAL A 5 9.90 12.49 28.38
C VAL A 5 9.25 12.69 27.02
N LYS A 6 9.88 13.52 26.18
CA LYS A 6 9.45 13.79 24.81
C LYS A 6 9.50 12.45 24.07
N ALA A 7 8.33 11.83 23.87
CA ALA A 7 8.23 10.55 23.19
C ALA A 7 8.94 10.66 21.83
N SER A 8 10.03 9.92 21.67
CA SER A 8 10.74 9.80 20.40
C SER A 8 9.75 9.40 19.31
N LYS A 9 9.69 10.17 18.22
CA LYS A 9 8.89 9.84 17.02
C LYS A 9 9.52 8.71 16.18
N GLY A 10 10.58 8.05 16.68
CA GLY A 10 11.24 6.94 16.00
C GLY A 10 10.42 5.65 16.02
N LEU A 11 10.67 4.81 15.01
CA LEU A 11 10.19 3.42 14.98
C LEU A 11 10.79 2.66 16.17
N LYS A 12 9.93 2.04 16.98
CA LYS A 12 10.34 1.06 17.98
C LYS A 12 10.56 -0.28 17.31
N LEU A 13 11.34 -1.16 17.94
CA LEU A 13 11.56 -2.52 17.45
C LEU A 13 10.23 -3.26 17.20
N THR A 14 9.26 -3.10 18.10
CA THR A 14 7.92 -3.70 17.95
C THR A 14 7.20 -3.22 16.69
N ASP A 15 7.30 -1.93 16.35
CA ASP A 15 6.67 -1.39 15.14
C ASP A 15 7.28 -1.99 13.88
N ILE A 16 8.61 -2.12 13.86
CA ILE A 16 9.35 -2.73 12.75
C ILE A 16 8.94 -4.19 12.62
N LEU A 17 8.94 -4.96 13.72
CA LEU A 17 8.57 -6.37 13.69
C LEU A 17 7.14 -6.58 13.18
N VAL A 18 6.18 -5.78 13.63
CA VAL A 18 4.80 -5.85 13.14
C VAL A 18 4.74 -5.54 11.65
N THR A 19 5.43 -4.48 11.22
CA THR A 19 5.49 -4.07 9.81
C THR A 19 6.06 -5.21 8.95
N ILE A 20 7.10 -5.89 9.42
CA ILE A 20 7.68 -7.05 8.73
C ILE A 20 6.70 -8.23 8.70
N VAL A 21 5.99 -8.54 9.78
CA VAL A 21 4.97 -9.62 9.79
C VAL A 21 3.86 -9.32 8.78
N ILE A 22 3.36 -8.08 8.76
CA ILE A 22 2.38 -7.60 7.78
C ILE A 22 2.94 -7.78 6.36
N ALA A 23 4.18 -7.35 6.13
CA ALA A 23 4.83 -7.45 4.83
C ALA A 23 5.02 -8.89 4.36
N VAL A 24 5.32 -9.84 5.25
CA VAL A 24 5.41 -11.27 4.90
C VAL A 24 4.05 -11.82 4.46
N VAL A 25 2.98 -11.48 5.19
CA VAL A 25 1.62 -11.89 4.83
C VAL A 25 1.24 -11.32 3.46
N PHE A 26 1.43 -10.01 3.25
CA PHE A 26 1.12 -9.40 1.96
C PHE A 26 2.05 -9.83 0.84
N GLY A 27 3.32 -10.14 1.10
CA GLY A 27 4.23 -10.69 0.10
C GLY A 27 3.75 -12.03 -0.45
N LEU A 28 3.17 -12.89 0.40
CA LEU A 28 2.50 -14.10 -0.04
C LEU A 28 1.23 -13.78 -0.87
N VAL A 29 0.43 -12.82 -0.42
CA VAL A 29 -0.76 -12.36 -1.17
C VAL A 29 -0.35 -11.84 -2.55
N TYR A 30 0.73 -11.07 -2.66
CA TYR A 30 1.23 -10.52 -3.94
C TYR A 30 1.61 -11.63 -4.92
N LYS A 31 2.20 -12.71 -4.40
CA LYS A 31 2.54 -13.88 -5.22
C LYS A 31 1.29 -14.61 -5.69
N ILE A 32 0.31 -14.83 -4.81
CA ILE A 32 -0.97 -15.47 -5.15
C ILE A 32 -1.80 -14.60 -6.10
N TRP A 33 -1.61 -13.28 -6.05
CA TRP A 33 -2.33 -12.33 -6.89
C TRP A 33 -1.88 -12.33 -8.35
N GLY A 34 -0.66 -12.78 -8.66
CA GLY A 34 -0.16 -12.89 -10.04
C GLY A 34 -1.10 -13.70 -10.95
N PRO A 35 -1.46 -14.95 -10.61
CA PRO A 35 -2.45 -15.72 -11.34
C PRO A 35 -3.82 -15.04 -11.47
N VAL A 36 -4.27 -14.32 -10.43
CA VAL A 36 -5.55 -13.58 -10.48
C VAL A 36 -5.47 -12.46 -11.52
N TYR A 37 -4.37 -11.72 -11.54
CA TYR A 37 -4.11 -10.69 -12.54
C TYR A 37 -4.08 -11.28 -13.96
N ASP A 38 -3.43 -12.41 -14.15
CA ASP A 38 -3.36 -13.12 -15.43
C ASP A 38 -4.73 -13.64 -15.91
N LEU A 39 -5.62 -14.03 -14.99
CA LEU A 39 -6.99 -14.44 -15.32
C LEU A 39 -7.87 -13.26 -15.76
N VAL A 40 -7.53 -12.04 -15.38
CA VAL A 40 -8.29 -10.82 -15.75
C VAL A 40 -7.83 -10.27 -17.11
N LYS A 41 -6.56 -10.47 -17.50
CA LYS A 41 -6.01 -10.03 -18.79
C LYS A 41 -6.88 -10.37 -20.02
N PRO A 42 -7.47 -11.57 -20.16
CA PRO A 42 -8.27 -11.94 -21.33
C PRO A 42 -9.57 -11.13 -21.49
N LEU A 43 -10.04 -10.44 -20.45
CA LEU A 43 -11.22 -9.56 -20.54
C LEU A 43 -10.96 -8.34 -21.44
N GLY A 44 -9.68 -8.02 -21.71
CA GLY A 44 -9.28 -6.89 -22.54
C GLY A 44 -9.47 -5.53 -21.86
N LEU A 45 -9.28 -4.45 -22.63
CA LEU A 45 -9.42 -3.05 -22.18
C LEU A 45 -8.54 -2.65 -20.99
N ASN A 46 -7.48 -3.41 -20.70
CA ASN A 46 -6.65 -3.27 -19.50
C ASN A 46 -7.42 -3.49 -18.19
N ALA A 47 -8.46 -4.33 -18.19
CA ALA A 47 -9.26 -4.63 -16.99
C ALA A 47 -8.39 -5.14 -15.81
N GLU A 48 -7.26 -5.77 -16.09
CA GLU A 48 -6.30 -6.23 -15.09
C GLU A 48 -5.71 -5.09 -14.25
N GLN A 49 -5.72 -3.86 -14.78
CA GLN A 49 -5.29 -2.68 -14.04
C GLN A 49 -6.22 -2.34 -12.86
N LEU A 50 -7.50 -2.74 -12.93
CA LEU A 50 -8.45 -2.56 -11.82
C LEU A 50 -8.08 -3.40 -10.59
N VAL A 51 -7.42 -4.55 -10.80
CA VAL A 51 -6.98 -5.42 -9.69
C VAL A 51 -5.53 -5.16 -9.27
N TYR A 52 -4.82 -4.30 -9.99
CA TYR A 52 -3.40 -4.00 -9.72
C TYR A 52 -3.19 -3.35 -8.34
N GLY A 53 -4.21 -2.68 -7.80
CA GLY A 53 -4.16 -2.05 -6.48
C GLY A 53 -3.76 -2.97 -5.33
N MET A 54 -3.90 -4.29 -5.46
CA MET A 54 -3.48 -5.25 -4.45
C MET A 54 -1.99 -5.12 -4.11
N TRP A 55 -1.13 -4.82 -5.09
CA TRP A 55 0.31 -4.67 -4.88
C TRP A 55 0.73 -3.41 -4.12
N PHE A 56 -0.22 -2.55 -3.73
CA PHE A 56 0.06 -1.36 -2.89
C PHE A 56 -0.51 -1.50 -1.47
N MET A 57 -1.12 -2.65 -1.17
CA MET A 57 -1.88 -2.84 0.06
C MET A 57 -0.95 -2.97 1.27
N ALA A 58 0.24 -3.56 1.12
CA ALA A 58 1.16 -3.73 2.24
C ALA A 58 1.56 -2.37 2.83
N GLY A 59 1.91 -1.40 1.99
CA GLY A 59 2.31 -0.06 2.41
C GLY A 59 1.18 0.70 3.10
N THR A 60 0.03 0.77 2.44
CA THR A 60 -1.15 1.51 2.94
C THR A 60 -1.72 0.88 4.21
N PHE A 61 -1.83 -0.44 4.27
CA PHE A 61 -2.30 -1.17 5.44
C PHE A 61 -1.34 -1.08 6.62
N ALA A 62 -0.04 -1.31 6.42
CA ALA A 62 0.93 -1.20 7.50
C ALA A 62 0.96 0.22 8.09
N TYR A 63 0.83 1.25 7.25
CA TYR A 63 0.72 2.63 7.72
C TYR A 63 -0.54 2.83 8.57
N LEU A 64 -1.69 2.30 8.16
CA LEU A 64 -2.94 2.44 8.93
C LEU A 64 -2.84 1.87 10.35
N ILE A 65 -2.11 0.76 10.51
CA ILE A 65 -1.89 0.11 11.80
C ILE A 65 -0.87 0.87 12.67
N THR A 66 0.30 1.19 12.11
CA THR A 66 1.43 1.73 12.89
C THR A 66 1.40 3.26 13.00
N ARG A 67 0.89 3.95 11.97
CA ARG A 67 0.78 5.42 11.84
C ARG A 67 2.09 6.17 12.13
N LYS A 68 3.22 5.66 11.62
CA LYS A 68 4.56 6.23 11.79
C LYS A 68 5.27 6.47 10.45
N PRO A 69 6.21 7.43 10.40
CA PRO A 69 7.01 7.70 9.20
C PRO A 69 7.86 6.49 8.82
N GLY A 70 7.97 6.26 7.51
CA GLY A 70 8.77 5.20 6.88
C GLY A 70 8.11 3.83 6.85
N VAL A 71 6.93 3.67 7.46
CA VAL A 71 6.26 2.36 7.55
C VAL A 71 5.78 1.88 6.19
N ALA A 72 5.26 2.78 5.34
CA ALA A 72 4.70 2.36 4.06
C ALA A 72 5.82 1.85 3.13
N ILE A 73 6.97 2.54 3.12
CA ILE A 73 8.16 2.10 2.37
C ILE A 73 8.66 0.76 2.90
N LEU A 74 8.85 0.64 4.22
CA LEU A 74 9.37 -0.59 4.83
C LEU A 74 8.47 -1.79 4.52
N ALA A 75 7.15 -1.61 4.64
CA ALA A 75 6.20 -2.66 4.35
C ALA A 75 6.21 -3.09 2.88
N GLU A 76 6.20 -2.14 1.95
CA GLU A 76 6.21 -2.48 0.52
C GLU A 76 7.51 -3.13 0.07
N VAL A 77 8.66 -2.58 0.47
CA VAL A 77 9.95 -3.15 0.09
C VAL A 77 10.08 -4.56 0.66
N ALA A 78 9.68 -4.78 1.91
CA ALA A 78 9.70 -6.12 2.50
C ALA A 78 8.72 -7.07 1.82
N ALA A 79 7.50 -6.64 1.49
CA ALA A 79 6.50 -7.46 0.80
C ALA A 79 6.95 -7.83 -0.62
N ALA A 80 7.49 -6.85 -1.36
CA ALA A 80 8.09 -7.06 -2.66
C ALA A 80 9.28 -8.03 -2.60
N THR A 81 10.12 -7.94 -1.56
CA THR A 81 11.24 -8.86 -1.35
C THR A 81 10.74 -10.29 -1.12
N VAL A 82 9.75 -10.47 -0.25
CA VAL A 82 9.15 -11.78 0.00
C VAL A 82 8.53 -12.35 -1.28
N SER A 83 7.75 -11.54 -2.02
CA SER A 83 7.16 -11.95 -3.29
C SER A 83 8.22 -12.35 -4.33
N ALA A 84 9.33 -11.60 -4.41
CA ALA A 84 10.46 -11.92 -5.29
C ALA A 84 11.11 -13.27 -4.93
N PHE A 85 11.34 -13.54 -3.64
CA PHE A 85 11.87 -14.82 -3.17
C PHE A 85 10.93 -16.00 -3.41
N LEU A 86 9.61 -15.77 -3.38
CA LEU A 86 8.59 -16.77 -3.71
C LEU A 86 8.44 -16.99 -5.23
N GLY A 87 9.34 -16.43 -6.04
CA GLY A 87 9.37 -16.60 -7.49
C GLY A 87 8.37 -15.71 -8.21
N SER A 88 8.31 -14.41 -7.86
CA SER A 88 7.58 -13.39 -8.62
C SER A 88 7.82 -13.50 -10.13
N GLU A 89 6.76 -13.35 -10.93
CA GLU A 89 6.82 -13.32 -12.41
C GLU A 89 7.73 -12.20 -12.93
N TRP A 90 7.90 -11.13 -12.14
CA TRP A 90 8.64 -9.93 -12.50
C TRP A 90 10.06 -9.91 -11.89
N GLY A 91 10.44 -10.94 -11.13
CA GLY A 91 11.79 -11.13 -10.57
C GLY A 91 12.31 -9.92 -9.79
N MET A 92 13.54 -9.49 -10.10
CA MET A 92 14.21 -8.37 -9.42
C MET A 92 13.50 -7.01 -9.65
N SER A 93 12.76 -6.86 -10.76
CA SER A 93 12.04 -5.60 -11.03
C SER A 93 10.99 -5.31 -9.95
N THR A 94 10.39 -6.34 -9.36
CA THR A 94 9.42 -6.21 -8.25
C THR A 94 9.95 -5.39 -7.08
N LEU A 95 11.25 -5.46 -6.80
CA LEU A 95 11.87 -4.68 -5.72
C LEU A 95 11.92 -3.19 -6.02
N TYR A 96 12.23 -2.82 -7.26
CA TYR A 96 12.21 -1.43 -7.71
C TYR A 96 10.79 -0.86 -7.67
N TYR A 97 9.81 -1.67 -8.09
CA TYR A 97 8.39 -1.34 -7.97
C TYR A 97 7.98 -1.14 -6.51
N GLY A 98 8.26 -2.09 -5.61
CA GLY A 98 7.92 -1.96 -4.20
C GLY A 98 8.55 -0.73 -3.54
N LEU A 99 9.81 -0.42 -3.87
CA LEU A 99 10.47 0.78 -3.36
C LEU A 99 9.77 2.07 -3.81
N LEU A 100 9.53 2.23 -5.11
CA LEU A 100 8.93 3.45 -5.64
C LEU A 100 7.44 3.58 -5.29
N GLN A 101 6.70 2.47 -5.25
CA GLN A 101 5.31 2.44 -4.82
C GLN A 101 5.18 2.78 -3.33
N GLY A 102 6.05 2.23 -2.49
CA GLY A 102 6.14 2.58 -1.08
C GLY A 102 6.48 4.05 -0.87
N LEU A 103 7.43 4.59 -1.64
CA LEU A 103 7.75 6.02 -1.65
C LEU A 103 6.55 6.86 -2.09
N GLY A 104 5.83 6.43 -3.13
CA GLY A 104 4.61 7.08 -3.60
C GLY A 104 3.55 7.21 -2.50
N ALA A 105 3.28 6.13 -1.75
CA ALA A 105 2.37 6.18 -0.62
C ALA A 105 2.89 7.07 0.52
N GLU A 106 4.16 6.91 0.88
CA GLU A 106 4.77 7.62 2.00
C GLU A 106 4.78 9.14 1.79
N LEU A 107 5.00 9.62 0.56
CA LEU A 107 4.96 11.04 0.25
C LEU A 107 3.61 11.68 0.57
N PHE A 108 2.51 10.98 0.28
CA PHE A 108 1.18 11.47 0.64
C PHE A 108 0.95 11.41 2.16
N PHE A 109 1.36 10.35 2.84
CA PHE A 109 1.28 10.31 4.31
C PHE A 109 2.13 11.40 4.98
N ALA A 110 3.31 11.69 4.42
CA ALA A 110 4.20 12.77 4.84
C ALA A 110 3.59 14.15 4.61
N ALA A 111 2.90 14.36 3.49
CA ALA A 111 2.20 15.61 3.19
C ALA A 111 1.13 15.95 4.25
N PHE A 112 0.49 14.94 4.85
CA PHE A 112 -0.45 15.10 5.97
C PHE A 112 0.23 14.99 7.35
N LEU A 113 1.56 15.11 7.41
CA LEU A 113 2.37 15.08 8.64
C LEU A 113 2.13 13.83 9.51
N TYR A 114 1.68 12.73 8.90
CA TYR A 114 1.29 11.50 9.56
C TYR A 114 0.19 11.66 10.64
N ARG A 115 -0.57 12.76 10.59
CA ARG A 115 -1.57 13.09 11.61
C ARG A 115 -2.92 12.44 11.35
N ASN A 116 -3.24 12.19 10.08
CA ASN A 116 -4.53 11.70 9.64
C ASN A 116 -4.35 10.38 8.89
N ALA A 117 -5.09 9.36 9.31
CA ALA A 117 -5.15 8.06 8.65
C ALA A 117 -6.59 7.75 8.26
N ASN A 118 -7.25 8.74 7.65
CA ASN A 118 -8.65 8.66 7.23
C ASN A 118 -8.73 8.08 5.83
N LEU A 119 -9.90 7.57 5.45
CA LEU A 119 -10.18 7.02 4.12
C LEU A 119 -9.63 7.87 2.96
N TRP A 120 -9.81 9.19 3.04
CA TRP A 120 -9.31 10.13 2.04
C TRP A 120 -7.79 10.14 1.91
N VAL A 121 -7.07 10.15 3.03
CA VAL A 121 -5.59 10.17 3.03
C VAL A 121 -5.04 8.85 2.52
N THR A 122 -5.62 7.73 2.95
CA THR A 122 -5.23 6.39 2.46
C THR A 122 -5.49 6.25 0.96
N SER A 123 -6.61 6.76 0.47
CA SER A 123 -6.94 6.76 -0.97
C SER A 123 -5.96 7.61 -1.79
N LEU A 124 -5.56 8.77 -1.26
CA LEU A 124 -4.53 9.60 -1.90
C LEU A 124 -3.16 8.92 -1.89
N ALA A 125 -2.81 8.22 -0.82
CA ALA A 125 -1.57 7.44 -0.76
C ALA A 125 -1.57 6.28 -1.76
N ALA A 126 -2.69 5.56 -1.90
CA ALA A 126 -2.85 4.53 -2.93
C ALA A 126 -2.75 5.09 -4.36
N ALA A 127 -3.32 6.27 -4.60
CA ALA A 127 -3.15 7.00 -5.84
C ALA A 127 -1.67 7.39 -6.07
N GLY A 128 -0.95 7.80 -5.02
CA GLY A 128 0.49 8.08 -5.07
C GLY A 128 1.32 6.86 -5.46
N SER A 129 1.04 5.68 -4.88
CA SER A 129 1.68 4.43 -5.28
C SER A 129 1.38 4.07 -6.73
N ALA A 130 0.14 4.28 -7.19
CA ALA A 130 -0.22 4.06 -8.58
C ALA A 130 0.55 4.98 -9.53
N ILE A 131 0.67 6.27 -9.23
CA ILE A 131 1.47 7.22 -10.01
C ILE A 131 2.94 6.77 -10.06
N ALA A 132 3.52 6.39 -8.93
CA ALA A 132 4.90 5.91 -8.88
C ALA A 132 5.09 4.63 -9.71
N SER A 133 4.12 3.70 -9.71
CA SER A 133 4.14 2.52 -10.56
C SER A 133 4.06 2.87 -12.06
N LEU A 134 3.24 3.86 -12.43
CA LEU A 134 3.09 4.31 -13.81
C LEU A 134 4.34 5.01 -14.33
N MET A 135 5.05 5.75 -13.48
CA MET A 135 6.34 6.34 -13.84
C MET A 135 7.39 5.28 -14.16
N LEU A 136 7.36 4.14 -13.44
CA LEU A 136 8.21 3.00 -13.74
C LEU A 136 7.82 2.33 -15.06
N ASP A 137 6.53 2.11 -15.29
CA ASP A 137 6.03 1.53 -16.55
C ASP A 137 6.42 2.38 -17.75
N PHE A 138 6.39 3.71 -17.60
CA PHE A 138 6.87 4.65 -18.63
C PHE A 138 8.37 4.48 -18.87
N SER A 139 9.15 4.38 -17.80
CA SER A 139 10.61 4.25 -17.86
C SER A 139 11.07 2.92 -18.48
N TYR A 140 10.29 1.85 -18.29
CA TYR A 140 10.53 0.54 -18.89
C TYR A 140 9.98 0.41 -20.33
N GLY A 141 9.31 1.44 -20.86
CA GLY A 141 8.74 1.40 -22.20
C GLY A 141 7.51 0.48 -22.32
N TYR A 142 6.80 0.20 -21.23
CA TYR A 142 5.56 -0.58 -21.29
C TYR A 142 4.37 0.23 -21.79
N ILE A 143 4.45 1.56 -21.67
CA ILE A 143 3.36 2.48 -22.00
C ILE A 143 3.70 3.52 -23.08
N ASP A 144 4.89 3.46 -23.66
CA ASP A 144 5.38 4.42 -24.68
C ASP A 144 4.73 4.22 -26.06
N GLN A 145 4.38 2.98 -26.41
CA GLN A 145 3.81 2.58 -27.70
C GLN A 145 2.27 2.56 -27.71
N LEU A 146 1.63 2.85 -26.57
CA LEU A 146 0.18 2.85 -26.48
C LEU A 146 -0.44 4.09 -27.14
N SER A 147 -1.47 3.87 -27.95
CA SER A 147 -2.33 4.95 -28.45
C SER A 147 -2.97 5.72 -27.30
N THR A 148 -3.20 7.02 -27.48
CA THR A 148 -3.68 7.93 -26.42
C THR A 148 -4.94 7.43 -25.70
N TRP A 149 -5.92 6.87 -26.41
CA TRP A 149 -7.14 6.35 -25.80
C TRP A 149 -6.87 5.15 -24.87
N ASN A 150 -5.96 4.26 -25.29
CA ASN A 150 -5.62 3.05 -24.55
C ASN A 150 -4.74 3.39 -23.33
N TYR A 151 -3.86 4.38 -23.46
CA TYR A 151 -3.10 4.95 -22.35
C TYR A 151 -4.00 5.53 -21.27
N VAL A 152 -5.01 6.33 -21.65
CA VAL A 152 -5.95 6.92 -20.69
C VAL A 152 -6.75 5.85 -19.94
N LEU A 153 -7.19 4.80 -20.63
CA LEU A 153 -7.86 3.67 -19.99
C LEU A 153 -6.95 2.94 -19.01
N TYR A 154 -5.72 2.63 -19.40
CA TYR A 154 -4.73 1.96 -18.56
C TYR A 154 -4.49 2.72 -17.25
N VAL A 155 -4.19 4.01 -17.37
CA VAL A 155 -3.96 4.89 -16.21
C VAL A 155 -5.22 5.03 -15.37
N GLY A 156 -6.38 5.27 -16.01
CA GLY A 156 -7.65 5.42 -15.33
C GLY A 156 -8.04 4.19 -14.52
N PHE A 157 -7.94 2.99 -15.12
CA PHE A 157 -8.25 1.73 -14.46
C PHE A 157 -7.28 1.43 -13.33
N ARG A 158 -5.97 1.69 -13.50
CA ARG A 158 -5.01 1.50 -12.41
C ARG A 158 -5.30 2.42 -11.23
N MET A 159 -5.64 3.68 -11.49
CA MET A 159 -5.95 4.65 -10.45
C MET A 159 -7.25 4.29 -9.70
N ILE A 160 -8.28 3.87 -10.42
CA ILE A 160 -9.54 3.43 -9.79
C ILE A 160 -9.29 2.16 -8.97
N GLY A 161 -8.60 1.18 -9.54
CA GLY A 161 -8.26 -0.07 -8.87
C GLY A 161 -7.43 0.12 -7.61
N SER A 162 -6.41 0.99 -7.66
CA SER A 162 -5.57 1.31 -6.51
C SER A 162 -6.35 1.97 -5.39
N ILE A 163 -7.18 2.97 -5.71
CA ILE A 163 -8.00 3.67 -4.72
C ILE A 163 -8.99 2.70 -4.07
N VAL A 164 -9.67 1.86 -4.85
CA VAL A 164 -10.65 0.92 -4.31
C VAL A 164 -9.99 -0.14 -3.43
N ILE A 165 -8.87 -0.73 -3.86
CA ILE A 165 -8.24 -1.85 -3.17
C ILE A 165 -7.29 -1.39 -2.06
N ALA A 166 -6.27 -0.60 -2.38
CA ALA A 166 -5.28 -0.14 -1.41
C ALA A 166 -5.70 1.12 -0.65
N GLY A 167 -6.72 1.84 -1.10
CA GLY A 167 -7.30 2.96 -0.36
C GLY A 167 -8.47 2.51 0.53
N VAL A 168 -9.60 2.19 -0.10
CA VAL A 168 -10.88 1.94 0.56
C VAL A 168 -10.88 0.60 1.28
N PHE A 169 -10.56 -0.48 0.58
CA PHE A 169 -10.59 -1.81 1.16
C PHE A 169 -9.51 -1.97 2.25
N ALA A 170 -8.29 -1.48 2.04
CA ALA A 170 -7.25 -1.47 3.07
C ALA A 170 -7.68 -0.72 4.35
N PHE A 171 -8.38 0.41 4.21
CA PHE A 171 -8.90 1.18 5.34
C PHE A 171 -9.95 0.41 6.15
N TYR A 172 -10.92 -0.21 5.49
CA TYR A 172 -11.92 -1.01 6.18
C TYR A 172 -11.34 -2.29 6.77
N LEU A 173 -10.38 -2.92 6.09
CA LEU A 173 -9.66 -4.08 6.63
C LEU A 173 -8.90 -3.73 7.91
N ALA A 174 -8.22 -2.58 7.92
CA ALA A 174 -7.50 -2.10 9.11
C ALA A 174 -8.47 -1.82 10.27
N LYS A 175 -9.61 -1.17 9.98
CA LYS A 175 -10.66 -0.93 10.98
C LYS A 175 -11.26 -2.23 11.54
N ALA A 176 -11.57 -3.18 10.67
CA ALA A 176 -12.08 -4.48 11.11
C ALA A 176 -11.07 -5.17 12.05
N LEU A 177 -9.77 -5.09 11.75
CA LEU A 177 -8.73 -5.61 12.61
C LEU A 177 -8.63 -4.83 13.94
N GLU A 178 -8.80 -3.51 13.94
CA GLU A 178 -8.85 -2.70 15.17
C GLU A 178 -10.00 -3.14 16.09
N VAL A 179 -11.17 -3.50 15.53
CA VAL A 179 -12.33 -3.99 16.30
C VAL A 179 -12.03 -5.32 16.99
N THR A 180 -11.21 -6.20 16.40
CA THR A 180 -10.81 -7.47 17.05
C THR A 180 -9.93 -7.28 18.29
N GLY A 181 -9.41 -6.07 18.51
CA GLY A 181 -8.57 -5.75 19.66
C GLY A 181 -7.12 -6.23 19.55
N VAL A 182 -6.75 -6.95 18.49
CA VAL A 182 -5.36 -7.40 18.23
C VAL A 182 -4.37 -6.24 18.15
N THR A 183 -4.83 -5.07 17.70
CA THR A 183 -3.99 -3.86 17.58
C THR A 183 -3.82 -3.09 18.89
N ARG A 184 -4.57 -3.41 19.97
CA ARG A 184 -4.51 -2.67 21.25
C ARG A 184 -3.12 -2.65 21.89
N THR A 185 -2.35 -3.71 21.67
CA THR A 185 -0.96 -3.85 22.15
C THR A 185 0.00 -2.93 21.40
N LEU A 186 -0.33 -2.55 20.16
CA LEU A 186 0.48 -1.68 19.31
C LEU A 186 0.08 -0.22 19.45
N ARG A 187 -1.23 0.04 19.56
CA ARG A 187 -1.79 1.35 19.83
C ARG A 187 -3.16 1.23 20.50
N PRO A 188 -3.46 2.03 21.55
CA PRO A 188 -4.82 2.15 22.06
C PRO A 188 -5.75 2.77 20.98
N ALA A 189 -6.83 2.07 20.63
CA ALA A 189 -7.86 2.61 19.74
C ALA A 189 -8.42 3.93 20.29
N THR A 190 -8.52 4.95 19.46
CA THR A 190 -8.95 6.31 19.85
C THR A 190 -10.42 6.53 19.46
N GLU A 191 -11.15 7.46 20.12
CA GLU A 191 -12.57 7.72 19.79
C GLU A 191 -12.85 7.99 18.29
N GLN A 192 -11.88 8.58 17.57
CA GLN A 192 -12.00 8.83 16.14
C GLN A 192 -12.08 7.54 15.30
N ASP A 193 -11.48 6.44 15.79
CA ASP A 193 -11.51 5.15 15.11
C ASP A 193 -12.91 4.50 15.24
N TYR A 194 -13.58 4.72 16.39
CA TYR A 194 -14.97 4.28 16.64
C TYR A 194 -16.01 5.10 15.87
N LYS A 195 -15.84 6.42 15.77
CA LYS A 195 -16.79 7.33 15.09
C LYS A 195 -16.95 7.09 13.59
N GLY A 196 -16.10 6.28 12.96
CA GLY A 196 -16.27 5.89 11.57
C GLY A 196 -16.77 4.46 11.37
N LEU A 197 -17.34 3.84 12.41
CA LEU A 197 -18.10 2.60 12.34
C LEU A 197 -19.63 2.85 12.33
N ASP A 198 -20.05 4.03 12.79
CA ASP A 198 -21.42 4.57 12.69
C ASP A 198 -21.62 5.28 11.35
#